data_AF-A0A920LKQ2-F1
#
_entry.id   AF-A0A920LKQ2-F1
#
_cell.length_a   1.000
_cell.length_b   1.000
_cell.length_c   1.000
_cell.angle_alpha   90.00
_cell.angle_beta   90.00
_cell.angle_gamma   90.00
#
_symmetry.space_group_name_H-M   'P 1'
#
loop_
_entity.id
_entity.type
_entity.pdbx_description
1 polymer ?
#
loop_
_entity_poly.entity_id
_entity_poly.type
_entity_poly.pdbx_seq_one_letter_code
_entity_poly.pdbx_strand_id
1 'polypeptide(L)' 'MCESYNLQYGTNFISVMPTNLYGYNDNFNLDTSHVLPAIFRKIYLGKCLQENNWEAI' A
#
# COMPACT_ATOMS: atom_id res chain seq x y z
N MET A 1 -25.37 -5.29 -1.18
CA MET A 1 -25.75 -4.56 -2.40
C MET A 1 -25.55 -5.41 -3.65
N CYS A 2 -24.31 -5.81 -4.00
CA CYS A 2 -24.06 -6.68 -5.16
C CYS A 2 -24.85 -8.01 -5.10
N GLU A 3 -24.93 -8.63 -3.93
CA GLU A 3 -25.69 -9.87 -3.72
C GLU A 3 -27.21 -9.69 -3.93
N SER A 4 -27.82 -8.68 -3.32
CA SER A 4 -29.27 -8.42 -3.47
C SER A 4 -29.67 -8.12 -4.91
N TYR A 5 -28.85 -7.39 -5.67
CA TYR A 5 -29.11 -7.09 -7.07
C TYR A 5 -28.99 -8.34 -7.97
N ASN A 6 -28.01 -9.20 -7.70
CA ASN A 6 -27.89 -10.49 -8.40
C ASN A 6 -29.10 -11.39 -8.14
N LEU A 7 -29.62 -11.40 -6.91
CA LEU A 7 -30.79 -12.19 -6.53
C LEU A 7 -32.10 -11.65 -7.14
N GLN A 8 -32.27 -10.33 -7.23
CA GLN A 8 -33.51 -9.74 -7.77
C GLN A 8 -33.55 -9.66 -9.30
N TYR A 9 -32.41 -9.43 -9.95
CA TYR A 9 -32.37 -9.10 -11.38
C TYR A 9 -31.56 -10.09 -12.22
N GLY A 10 -31.05 -11.17 -11.63
CA GLY A 10 -30.25 -12.18 -12.34
C GLY A 10 -28.91 -11.65 -12.87
N THR A 11 -28.41 -10.55 -12.30
CA THR A 11 -27.12 -9.96 -12.67
C THR A 11 -25.96 -10.77 -12.09
N ASN A 12 -24.75 -10.56 -12.62
CA ASN A 12 -23.54 -11.23 -12.14
C ASN A 12 -22.49 -10.23 -11.64
N PHE A 13 -22.78 -9.59 -10.50
CA PHE A 13 -21.85 -8.68 -9.83
C PHE A 13 -21.05 -9.40 -8.76
N ILE A 14 -19.73 -9.40 -8.89
CA ILE A 14 -18.81 -10.01 -7.93
C ILE A 14 -18.17 -8.88 -7.11
N SER A 15 -18.41 -8.89 -5.80
CA SER A 15 -17.80 -7.94 -4.87
C SER A 15 -16.52 -8.55 -4.30
N VAL A 16 -15.38 -7.88 -4.51
CA VAL A 16 -14.09 -8.33 -3.97
C VAL A 16 -13.68 -7.39 -2.83
N MET A 17 -13.18 -7.97 -1.74
CA MET A 17 -12.66 -7.24 -0.58
C MET A 17 -11.16 -7.54 -0.44
N PRO A 18 -10.28 -6.75 -1.07
CA PRO A 18 -8.85 -6.85 -0.82
C PRO A 18 -8.52 -6.26 0.57
N THR A 19 -7.63 -6.92 1.32
CA THR A 19 -7.42 -6.60 2.74
C THR A 19 -6.39 -5.51 3.02
N ASN A 20 -5.38 -5.29 2.18
CA ASN A 20 -4.57 -4.06 2.10
C ASN A 20 -3.65 -4.24 0.89
N LEU A 21 -3.67 -3.28 -0.03
CA LEU A 21 -2.91 -3.37 -1.28
C LEU A 21 -1.55 -2.71 -1.09
N TYR A 22 -0.49 -3.39 -1.53
CA TYR A 22 0.88 -2.85 -1.58
C TYR A 22 1.52 -3.26 -2.91
N GLY A 23 2.45 -2.45 -3.42
CA GLY A 23 3.08 -2.71 -4.72
C GLY A 23 4.17 -1.72 -5.10
N TYR A 24 4.76 -1.90 -6.28
CA TYR A 24 5.88 -1.10 -6.77
C TYR A 24 5.56 0.38 -6.96
N ASN A 25 4.28 0.72 -7.20
CA ASN A 25 3.77 2.10 -7.29
C ASN A 25 3.10 2.59 -6.00
N ASP A 26 3.35 1.94 -4.86
CA ASP A 26 2.85 2.42 -3.58
C ASP A 26 3.59 3.70 -3.17
N ASN A 27 2.94 4.53 -2.37
CA ASN A 27 3.46 5.84 -2.03
C ASN A 27 4.57 5.70 -0.98
N PHE A 28 5.81 6.03 -1.35
CA PHE A 28 6.99 6.02 -0.46
C PHE A 28 7.24 7.37 0.24
N ASN A 29 6.26 8.29 0.19
CA ASN A 29 6.37 9.58 0.86
C ASN A 29 6.10 9.47 2.36
N LEU A 30 6.98 10.01 3.21
CA LEU A 30 6.98 9.76 4.66
C LEU A 30 5.69 10.20 5.38
N ASP A 31 5.00 11.22 4.87
CA ASP A 31 3.79 11.77 5.50
C ASP A 31 2.49 11.09 5.05
N THR A 32 2.50 10.41 3.90
CA THR A 32 1.29 9.81 3.30
C THR A 32 1.47 8.34 2.90
N SER A 33 2.52 7.68 3.40
CA SER A 33 2.85 6.29 3.03
C SER A 33 2.05 5.28 3.85
N HIS A 34 1.70 4.16 3.21
CA HIS A 34 1.20 2.98 3.91
C HIS A 34 2.28 2.46 4.88
N VAL A 35 1.84 1.73 5.92
CA VAL A 35 2.71 1.26 7.01
C VAL A 35 3.95 0.50 6.49
N LEU A 36 3.79 -0.30 5.43
CA LEU A 36 4.88 -1.09 4.84
C LEU A 36 5.98 -0.21 4.18
N PRO A 37 5.66 0.69 3.23
CA PRO A 37 6.67 1.58 2.63
C PRO A 37 7.31 2.54 3.65
N ALA A 38 6.57 2.99 4.66
CA ALA A 38 7.11 3.86 5.71
C ALA A 38 8.23 3.17 6.53
N ILE A 39 8.04 1.90 6.90
CA ILE A 39 9.05 1.13 7.65
C ILE A 39 10.29 0.86 6.79
N PHE A 40 10.09 0.45 5.53
CA PHE A 40 11.20 0.22 4.59
C PHE A 40 12.07 1.48 4.41
N ARG A 41 11.44 2.64 4.26
CA ARG A 41 12.17 3.91 4.13
C ARG A 41 12.94 4.28 5.40
N LYS A 42 12.38 4.06 6.59
CA LYS A 42 13.09 4.31 7.86
C LYS A 42 14.32 3.42 8.03
N ILE A 43 14.22 2.13 7.67
CA ILE A 43 15.35 1.20 7.72
C ILE A 43 16.44 1.60 6.72
N TYR A 44 16.05 1.98 5.50
CA TYR A 44 16.98 2.45 4.48
C TYR A 44 17.74 3.71 4.93
N LEU A 45 17.01 4.73 5.44
CA LEU A 45 17.62 5.97 5.95
C LEU A 45 18.55 5.70 7.15
N GLY A 46 18.16 4.80 8.05
CA GLY A 46 19.01 4.37 9.18
C GLY A 46 20.32 3.72 8.71
N LYS A 47 20.28 2.92 7.65
CA LYS A 47 21.48 2.35 7.03
C LYS A 47 22.36 3.43 6.39
N CYS A 48 21.79 4.35 5.63
CA CYS A 48 22.54 5.45 5.01
C CYS A 48 23.23 6.35 6.06
N LEU A 49 22.58 6.59 7.20
CA LEU A 49 23.18 7.29 8.34
C LEU A 49 24.36 6.52 8.94
N GLN A 50 24.26 5.19 9.08
CA GLN A 50 25.38 4.37 9.56
C GLN A 50 26.59 4.41 8.61
N GLU A 51 26.33 4.51 7.30
CA GLU A 51 27.36 4.57 6.25
C GLU A 51 27.88 6.00 5.99
N ASN A 52 27.43 7.02 6.76
CA ASN A 52 27.72 8.44 6.54
C ASN A 52 27.43 8.92 5.10
N ASN A 53 26.47 8.30 4.42
CA ASN A 53 26.13 8.61 3.04
C ASN A 53 25.06 9.71 3.00
N TRP A 54 25.52 10.96 3.07
CA TRP A 54 24.68 12.16 3.10
C TRP A 54 24.04 12.53 1.75
N GLU A 55 24.47 11.94 0.64
CA GLU A 55 23.81 12.14 -0.67
C GLU A 55 22.55 11.30 -0.85
N ALA A 56 22.42 10.20 -0.08
CA ALA A 56 21.30 9.27 -0.16
C ALA A 56 20.19 9.51 0.88
N ILE A 57 20.44 10.40 1.85
CA ILE A 57 19.49 10.83 2.90
C ILE A 57 18.62 11.96 2.36
#